data_AF-A0A8T5P1V3-F1
#
_entry.id   AF-A0A8T5P1V3-F1
#
_cell.length_a   1.000
_cell.length_b   1.000
_cell.length_c   1.000
_cell.angle_alpha   90.00
_cell.angle_beta   90.00
_cell.angle_gamma   90.00
#
_symmetry.space_group_name_H-M   'P 1'
#
loop_
_entity.id
_entity.type
_entity.pdbx_description
1 polymer ?
#
loop_
_entity_poly.entity_id
_entity_poly.type
_entity_poly.pdbx_seq_one_letter_code
_entity_poly.pdbx_strand_id
1 'polypeptide(L)'
;IREIVALEEEKYADTIERGTKLVKKTALHFKDKKEKMPLGELIQLYDTHGIPPEITREVAKEAGVEVDLPDTFYSLVAKKHSKAEEEEEEVPPLELPLTRKLYYEHAQDSEFEAKVLEVIENKIILDRTLFYPEGGGQPADHGTLSMEDYIANVADVQNMNGVIVHETDSDFGFKIGDTVKGKIDWGRRIAHMRHHTATHIVNESAKTVLGKHIWQTGAQKSTDRARLDLTHYKRITDDEFREIELLANRAVMKNQPVHIDWMDRVEAEKKYGFVLYQGGVPPGKDIRILRVGNDVEACGGTHVSNTGLIGPIKLIKTERIQDGVERIEFSAGEAAVKRMQERDELLNKSSDALRVSPEHLPDTVNRFFDEWKEFKKENERLKAELAEARVKGMMGDAVDINGLKVLSKKISHADVEELIKVATEFSKNDDVVAILASDLGGVKIVVAAGARAQKMGVNSGAIVREMSKLVGGGGGGKPGIAQGGGTDASRIEEALERGVEMVRTAVLEQ
;
A
#
# COMPACT_ATOMS: atom_id res chain seq x y z
N ILE A 1 26.35 11.45 -7.21
CA ILE A 1 26.95 10.61 -8.28
C ILE A 1 27.58 9.34 -7.71
N ARG A 2 28.66 9.39 -6.92
CA ARG A 2 29.29 8.15 -6.37
C ARG A 2 28.30 7.28 -5.59
N GLU A 3 27.45 7.87 -4.76
CA GLU A 3 26.41 7.16 -4.00
C GLU A 3 25.39 6.47 -4.93
N ILE A 4 25.02 7.13 -6.04
CA ILE A 4 24.11 6.55 -7.04
C ILE A 4 24.75 5.31 -7.67
N VAL A 5 26.01 5.42 -8.10
CA VAL A 5 26.74 4.30 -8.72
C VAL A 5 26.86 3.12 -7.74
N ALA A 6 27.23 3.39 -6.48
CA ALA A 6 27.36 2.35 -5.47
C ALA A 6 26.03 1.62 -5.20
N LEU A 7 24.92 2.36 -5.09
CA LEU A 7 23.60 1.77 -4.90
C LEU A 7 23.14 0.97 -6.12
N GLU A 8 23.41 1.45 -7.34
CA GLU A 8 23.08 0.72 -8.56
C GLU A 8 23.95 -0.55 -8.72
N GLU A 9 25.22 -0.53 -8.31
CA GLU A 9 26.07 -1.73 -8.26
C GLU A 9 25.54 -2.78 -7.28
N GLU A 10 25.10 -2.38 -6.07
CA GLU A 10 24.50 -3.27 -5.08
C GLU A 10 23.19 -3.89 -5.60
N LYS A 11 22.27 -3.05 -6.09
CA LYS A 11 21.00 -3.51 -6.69
C LYS A 11 21.23 -4.42 -7.88
N TYR A 12 22.22 -4.12 -8.72
CA TYR A 12 22.56 -4.96 -9.86
C TYR A 12 23.01 -6.34 -9.39
N ALA A 13 23.88 -6.44 -8.38
CA ALA A 13 24.31 -7.72 -7.84
C ALA A 13 23.12 -8.58 -7.34
N ASP A 14 22.22 -7.98 -6.56
CA ASP A 14 21.00 -8.64 -6.07
C ASP A 14 20.05 -9.05 -7.21
N THR A 15 19.98 -8.24 -8.26
CA THR A 15 19.16 -8.48 -9.45
C THR A 15 19.71 -9.66 -10.24
N ILE A 16 21.03 -9.75 -10.42
CA ILE A 16 21.68 -10.89 -11.10
C ILE A 16 21.48 -12.19 -10.30
N GLU A 17 21.61 -12.16 -8.97
CA GLU A 17 21.43 -13.37 -8.15
C GLU A 17 20.00 -13.94 -8.30
N ARG A 18 18.98 -13.07 -8.18
CA ARG A 18 17.57 -13.47 -8.34
C ARG A 18 17.25 -13.81 -9.80
N GLY A 19 17.74 -13.01 -10.73
CA GLY A 19 17.52 -13.13 -12.16
C GLY A 19 18.05 -14.43 -12.73
N THR A 20 19.22 -14.89 -12.27
CA THR A 20 19.81 -16.17 -12.70
C THR A 20 18.88 -17.36 -12.42
N LYS A 21 18.20 -17.38 -11.27
CA LYS A 21 17.21 -18.42 -10.93
C LYS A 21 15.99 -18.37 -11.85
N LEU A 22 15.53 -17.16 -12.19
CA LEU A 22 14.42 -16.94 -13.09
C LEU A 22 14.76 -17.38 -14.53
N VAL A 23 15.89 -16.94 -15.07
CA VAL A 23 16.38 -17.34 -16.39
C VAL A 23 16.48 -18.85 -16.49
N LYS A 24 17.03 -19.52 -15.46
CA LYS A 24 17.13 -20.98 -15.44
C LYS A 24 15.75 -21.65 -15.52
N LYS A 25 14.75 -21.13 -14.79
CA LYS A 25 13.37 -21.63 -14.84
C LYS A 25 12.74 -21.40 -16.22
N THR A 26 12.90 -20.20 -16.78
CA THR A 26 12.38 -19.86 -18.13
C THR A 26 13.06 -20.71 -19.20
N ALA A 27 14.38 -20.90 -19.12
CA ALA A 27 15.11 -21.78 -20.02
C ALA A 27 14.60 -23.22 -19.94
N LEU A 28 14.40 -23.79 -18.74
CA LEU A 28 13.82 -25.14 -18.62
C LEU A 28 12.45 -25.27 -19.31
N HIS A 29 11.61 -24.23 -19.27
CA HIS A 29 10.32 -24.22 -19.97
C HIS A 29 10.47 -24.36 -21.50
N PHE A 30 11.43 -23.65 -22.10
CA PHE A 30 11.70 -23.75 -23.55
C PHE A 30 12.46 -25.02 -23.91
N LYS A 31 13.28 -25.54 -22.99
CA LYS A 31 13.95 -26.85 -23.14
C LYS A 31 12.94 -27.98 -23.28
N ASP A 32 11.91 -27.99 -22.43
CA ASP A 32 10.85 -29.00 -22.47
C ASP A 32 10.07 -28.97 -23.80
N LYS A 33 9.95 -27.78 -24.40
CA LYS A 33 9.32 -27.55 -25.72
C LYS A 33 10.26 -27.77 -26.91
N LYS A 34 11.57 -27.97 -26.68
CA LYS A 34 12.63 -28.02 -27.71
C LYS A 34 12.69 -26.78 -28.60
N GLU A 35 12.41 -25.62 -28.02
CA GLU A 35 12.41 -24.33 -28.72
C GLU A 35 13.58 -23.46 -28.23
N LYS A 36 14.00 -22.52 -29.09
CA LYS A 36 14.92 -21.44 -28.68
C LYS A 36 14.16 -20.41 -27.83
N MET A 37 14.87 -19.69 -26.96
CA MET A 37 14.27 -18.55 -26.28
C MET A 37 14.03 -17.40 -27.28
N PRO A 38 12.79 -16.92 -27.44
CA PRO A 38 12.49 -15.86 -28.40
C PRO A 38 13.02 -14.51 -27.91
N LEU A 39 13.31 -13.61 -28.85
CA LEU A 39 13.77 -12.25 -28.58
C LEU A 39 12.81 -11.46 -27.68
N GLY A 40 11.50 -11.68 -27.79
CA GLY A 40 10.51 -11.03 -26.93
C GLY A 40 10.67 -11.37 -25.45
N GLU A 41 11.00 -12.63 -25.14
CA GLU A 41 11.27 -13.08 -23.77
C GLU A 41 12.58 -12.47 -23.26
N LEU A 42 13.60 -12.40 -24.11
CA LEU A 42 14.88 -11.76 -23.79
C LEU A 42 14.71 -10.26 -23.47
N ILE A 43 13.88 -9.56 -24.24
CA ILE A 43 13.49 -8.17 -23.97
C ILE A 43 12.72 -8.05 -22.66
N GLN A 44 11.79 -8.98 -22.38
CA GLN A 44 11.05 -8.98 -21.13
C GLN A 44 11.94 -9.23 -19.90
N LEU A 45 12.91 -10.14 -19.99
CA LEU A 45 13.89 -10.39 -18.92
C LEU A 45 14.76 -9.16 -18.66
N TYR A 46 15.07 -8.38 -19.69
CA TYR A 46 15.77 -7.11 -19.53
C TYR A 46 14.86 -6.01 -18.94
N ASP A 47 13.72 -5.73 -19.57
CA ASP A 47 12.81 -4.63 -19.19
C ASP A 47 12.18 -4.83 -17.80
N THR A 48 11.71 -6.05 -17.51
CA THR A 48 10.92 -6.34 -16.31
C THR A 48 11.79 -6.80 -15.15
N HIS A 49 12.87 -7.53 -15.45
CA HIS A 49 13.69 -8.18 -14.44
C HIS A 49 15.12 -7.62 -14.35
N GLY A 50 15.48 -6.64 -15.18
CA GLY A 50 16.78 -5.97 -15.14
C GLY A 50 17.96 -6.88 -15.49
N ILE A 51 17.73 -8.00 -16.19
CA ILE A 51 18.77 -9.00 -16.48
C ILE A 51 19.39 -8.68 -17.84
N PRO A 52 20.71 -8.43 -17.91
CA PRO A 52 21.40 -8.24 -19.17
C PRO A 52 21.23 -9.44 -20.12
N PRO A 53 21.08 -9.20 -21.43
CA PRO A 53 20.89 -10.27 -22.40
C PRO A 53 22.10 -11.22 -22.47
N GLU A 54 23.31 -10.75 -22.17
CA GLU A 54 24.53 -11.56 -22.14
C GLU A 54 24.48 -12.60 -21.03
N ILE A 55 24.07 -12.20 -19.83
CA ILE A 55 23.88 -13.10 -18.67
C ILE A 55 22.75 -14.08 -18.97
N THR A 56 21.65 -13.60 -19.56
CA THR A 56 20.53 -14.47 -19.95
C THR A 56 20.98 -15.55 -20.93
N ARG A 57 21.79 -15.19 -21.94
CA ARG A 57 22.35 -16.13 -22.92
C ARG A 57 23.29 -17.16 -22.27
N GLU A 58 24.15 -16.74 -21.34
CA GLU A 58 25.07 -17.63 -20.64
C GLU A 58 24.31 -18.66 -19.79
N VAL A 59 23.38 -18.21 -18.95
CA VAL A 59 22.59 -19.08 -18.06
C VAL A 59 21.67 -20.01 -18.85
N ALA A 60 21.04 -19.53 -19.92
CA ALA A 60 20.21 -20.37 -20.79
C ALA A 60 21.04 -21.45 -21.50
N LYS A 61 22.26 -21.11 -21.95
CA LYS A 61 23.19 -22.06 -22.56
C LYS A 61 23.62 -23.16 -21.56
N GLU A 62 23.87 -22.82 -20.31
CA GLU A 62 24.13 -23.81 -19.25
C GLU A 62 22.94 -24.75 -19.01
N ALA A 63 21.71 -24.22 -19.12
CA ALA A 63 20.49 -25.03 -19.05
C ALA A 63 20.25 -25.89 -20.31
N GLY A 64 21.01 -25.67 -21.39
CA GLY A 64 20.90 -26.39 -22.66
C GLY A 64 19.88 -25.80 -23.63
N VAL A 65 19.62 -24.50 -23.56
CA VAL A 65 18.73 -23.76 -24.47
C VAL A 65 19.53 -22.74 -25.27
N GLU A 66 19.26 -22.67 -26.56
CA GLU A 66 19.89 -21.69 -27.45
C GLU A 66 19.14 -20.35 -27.41
N VAL A 67 19.89 -19.25 -27.37
CA VAL A 67 19.36 -17.88 -27.34
C VAL A 67 20.07 -17.07 -28.43
N ASP A 68 19.29 -16.55 -29.38
CA ASP A 68 19.79 -15.69 -30.46
C ASP A 68 19.78 -14.22 -29.96
N LEU A 69 20.96 -13.66 -29.67
CA LEU A 69 21.13 -12.28 -29.23
C LEU A 69 21.56 -11.39 -30.42
N PRO A 70 20.70 -10.52 -30.95
CA PRO A 70 21.07 -9.61 -32.04
C PRO A 70 21.93 -8.44 -31.54
N ASP A 71 22.88 -7.98 -32.37
CA ASP A 71 23.74 -6.82 -32.06
C ASP A 71 22.93 -5.52 -31.82
N THR A 72 21.72 -5.45 -32.37
CA THR A 72 20.80 -4.31 -32.23
C THR A 72 19.95 -4.36 -30.96
N PHE A 73 20.14 -5.33 -30.05
CA PHE A 73 19.28 -5.54 -28.89
C PHE A 73 19.05 -4.26 -28.06
N TYR A 74 20.12 -3.60 -27.60
CA TYR A 74 20.00 -2.37 -26.81
C TYR A 74 19.34 -1.22 -27.57
N SER A 75 19.51 -1.16 -28.89
CA SER A 75 18.81 -0.16 -29.73
C SER A 75 17.31 -0.44 -29.82
N LEU A 76 16.90 -1.70 -29.86
CA LEU A 76 15.49 -2.11 -29.86
C LEU A 76 14.82 -1.75 -28.53
N VAL A 77 15.49 -2.02 -27.41
CA VAL A 77 15.00 -1.68 -26.07
C VAL A 77 14.93 -0.16 -25.89
N ALA A 78 15.99 0.58 -26.23
CA ALA A 78 16.00 2.03 -26.16
C ALA A 78 14.87 2.66 -26.99
N LYS A 79 14.63 2.14 -28.20
CA LYS A 79 13.54 2.62 -29.06
C LYS A 79 12.15 2.40 -28.42
N LYS A 80 11.96 1.29 -27.71
CA LYS A 80 10.71 0.97 -27.00
C LYS A 80 10.41 1.98 -25.88
N HIS A 81 11.44 2.44 -25.16
CA HIS A 81 11.31 3.41 -24.06
C HIS A 81 11.51 4.88 -24.47
N SER A 82 11.90 5.14 -25.71
CA SER A 82 12.18 6.51 -26.20
C SER A 82 10.95 7.31 -26.61
N LYS A 83 9.79 6.67 -26.74
CA LYS A 83 8.53 7.37 -27.04
C LYS A 83 7.85 7.72 -25.72
N ALA A 84 7.66 9.01 -25.46
CA ALA A 84 6.57 9.42 -24.59
C ALA A 84 5.28 8.88 -25.25
N GLU A 85 4.46 8.14 -24.50
CA GLU A 85 3.13 7.78 -24.96
C GLU A 85 2.32 9.08 -25.10
N GLU A 86 2.21 9.58 -26.32
CA GLU A 86 1.27 10.63 -26.68
C GLU A 86 -0.12 9.98 -26.79
N GLU A 87 -0.80 9.83 -25.66
CA GLU A 87 -2.26 9.71 -25.64
C GLU A 87 -2.84 11.13 -25.45
N GLU A 88 -2.71 11.99 -26.47
CA GLU A 88 -3.60 13.13 -26.60
C GLU A 88 -4.85 12.65 -27.36
N GLU A 89 -5.95 12.44 -26.65
CA GLU A 89 -7.26 12.49 -27.29
C GLU A 89 -7.42 13.91 -27.88
N GLU A 90 -7.27 14.04 -29.20
CA GLU A 90 -7.57 15.29 -29.91
C GLU A 90 -9.06 15.62 -29.73
N VAL A 91 -9.35 16.43 -28.72
CA VAL A 91 -10.68 16.99 -28.52
C VAL A 91 -10.93 18.02 -29.62
N PRO A 92 -11.97 17.85 -30.45
CA PRO A 92 -12.26 18.80 -31.52
C PRO A 92 -12.45 20.21 -30.94
N PRO A 93 -11.83 21.25 -31.52
CA PRO A 93 -12.01 22.61 -31.04
C PRO A 93 -13.47 23.03 -31.22
N LEU A 94 -14.06 23.57 -30.16
CA LEU A 94 -15.34 24.29 -30.24
C LEU A 94 -15.09 25.58 -31.04
N GLU A 95 -15.93 25.88 -32.03
CA GLU A 95 -15.85 27.10 -32.85
C GLU A 95 -16.33 28.35 -32.07
N LEU A 96 -15.78 28.57 -30.86
CA LEU A 96 -16.11 29.65 -29.95
C LEU A 96 -14.87 30.50 -29.64
N PRO A 97 -15.03 31.79 -29.30
CA PRO A 97 -13.91 32.62 -28.88
C PRO A 97 -13.28 32.10 -27.58
N LEU A 98 -11.97 32.30 -27.43
CA LEU A 98 -11.25 31.91 -26.22
C LEU A 98 -11.83 32.61 -24.99
N THR A 99 -12.05 31.85 -23.91
CA THR A 99 -12.58 32.41 -22.66
C THR A 99 -11.52 33.27 -21.96
N ARG A 100 -11.89 34.48 -21.53
CA ARG A 100 -11.02 35.32 -20.70
C ARG A 100 -10.91 34.75 -19.28
N LYS A 101 -9.69 34.37 -18.90
CA LYS A 101 -9.36 33.68 -17.64
C LYS A 101 -9.15 34.69 -16.50
N LEU A 102 -10.26 35.17 -15.90
CA LEU A 102 -10.20 36.18 -14.85
C LEU A 102 -9.41 35.70 -13.61
N TYR A 103 -9.34 34.39 -13.37
CA TYR A 103 -8.57 33.84 -12.25
C TYR A 103 -7.05 34.10 -12.31
N TYR A 104 -6.50 34.51 -13.47
CA TYR A 104 -5.13 35.00 -13.57
C TYR A 104 -4.97 36.48 -13.24
N GLU A 105 -6.03 37.27 -13.39
CA GLU A 105 -6.04 38.72 -13.21
C GLU A 105 -6.50 39.09 -11.79
N HIS A 106 -7.48 38.34 -11.27
CA HIS A 106 -8.26 38.62 -10.07
C HIS A 106 -8.31 37.40 -9.14
N ALA A 107 -7.16 36.84 -8.78
CA ALA A 107 -7.07 35.58 -8.03
C ALA A 107 -7.70 35.61 -6.62
N GLN A 108 -7.97 36.80 -6.07
CA GLN A 108 -8.60 37.00 -4.75
C GLN A 108 -10.12 37.21 -4.83
N ASP A 109 -10.67 37.38 -6.02
CA ASP A 109 -12.10 37.60 -6.20
C ASP A 109 -12.83 36.25 -6.18
N SER A 110 -14.04 36.24 -5.59
CA SER A 110 -14.89 35.05 -5.52
C SER A 110 -16.16 35.15 -6.36
N GLU A 111 -16.46 36.33 -6.91
CA GLU A 111 -17.68 36.61 -7.65
C GLU A 111 -17.36 37.39 -8.93
N PHE A 112 -18.07 37.10 -10.02
CA PHE A 112 -17.91 37.77 -11.31
C PHE A 112 -19.22 37.80 -12.10
N GLU A 113 -19.30 38.69 -13.07
CA GLU A 113 -20.36 38.72 -14.07
C GLU A 113 -19.79 38.31 -15.43
N ALA A 114 -20.54 37.51 -16.18
CA ALA A 114 -20.16 37.02 -17.50
C ALA A 114 -21.37 36.83 -18.41
N LYS A 115 -21.12 36.78 -19.72
CA LYS A 115 -22.13 36.47 -20.72
C LYS A 115 -22.06 35.00 -21.13
N VAL A 116 -23.21 34.36 -21.22
CA VAL A 116 -23.36 33.01 -21.78
C VAL A 116 -23.15 33.08 -23.29
N LEU A 117 -22.16 32.33 -23.78
CA LEU A 117 -21.84 32.24 -25.20
C LEU A 117 -22.49 31.01 -25.86
N GLU A 118 -22.59 29.91 -25.12
CA GLU A 118 -23.15 28.66 -25.62
C GLU A 118 -23.68 27.81 -24.46
N VAL A 119 -24.72 27.02 -24.74
CA VAL A 119 -25.32 26.06 -23.80
C VAL A 119 -25.48 24.71 -24.50
N ILE A 120 -24.83 23.67 -23.98
CA ILE A 120 -24.86 22.32 -24.54
C ILE A 120 -25.27 21.37 -23.41
N GLU A 121 -26.55 20.97 -23.37
CA GLU A 121 -27.11 20.21 -22.25
C GLU A 121 -26.84 20.93 -20.91
N ASN A 122 -26.15 20.29 -19.97
CA ASN A 122 -25.74 20.88 -18.68
C ASN A 122 -24.38 21.60 -18.74
N LYS A 123 -23.87 21.93 -19.93
CA LYS A 123 -22.56 22.60 -20.09
C LYS A 123 -22.73 24.03 -20.54
N ILE A 124 -22.18 24.95 -19.74
CA ILE A 124 -22.28 26.39 -19.95
C ILE A 124 -20.90 26.96 -20.33
N ILE A 125 -20.85 27.70 -21.43
CA ILE A 125 -19.64 28.37 -21.90
C ILE A 125 -19.82 29.88 -21.76
N LEU A 126 -18.83 30.55 -21.16
CA LEU A 126 -18.86 31.97 -20.83
C LEU A 126 -17.77 32.76 -21.57
N ASP A 127 -17.99 34.07 -21.76
CA ASP A 127 -16.99 34.97 -22.34
C ASP A 127 -15.77 35.16 -21.42
N ARG A 128 -16.01 35.11 -20.10
CA ARG A 128 -14.98 35.23 -19.06
C ARG A 128 -15.39 34.42 -17.83
N THR A 129 -14.41 33.98 -17.04
CA THR A 129 -14.71 33.21 -15.82
C THR A 129 -13.64 33.33 -14.74
N LEU A 130 -14.08 33.33 -13.47
CA LEU A 130 -13.19 33.10 -12.32
C LEU A 130 -13.01 31.61 -12.01
N PHE A 131 -13.82 30.70 -12.55
CA PHE A 131 -13.63 29.27 -12.28
C PHE A 131 -12.33 28.77 -12.91
N TYR A 132 -11.49 28.14 -12.10
CA TYR A 132 -10.30 27.44 -12.59
C TYR A 132 -10.73 26.08 -13.15
N PRO A 133 -10.41 25.77 -14.43
CA PRO A 133 -10.60 24.44 -14.97
C PRO A 133 -9.58 23.48 -14.36
N GLU A 134 -9.89 22.19 -14.29
CA GLU A 134 -8.92 21.18 -13.88
C GLU A 134 -7.65 21.25 -14.75
N GLY A 135 -6.48 21.19 -14.11
CA GLY A 135 -5.20 21.26 -14.81
C GLY A 135 -3.98 21.36 -13.89
N GLY A 136 -2.82 20.87 -14.37
CA GLY A 136 -1.57 20.93 -13.60
C GLY A 136 -1.64 20.23 -12.24
N GLY A 137 -2.49 19.21 -12.13
CA GLY A 137 -2.78 18.48 -10.90
C GLY A 137 -3.64 19.22 -9.87
N GLN A 138 -4.12 20.43 -10.19
CA GLN A 138 -5.11 21.14 -9.37
C GLN A 138 -6.52 20.80 -9.89
N PRO A 139 -7.43 20.30 -9.03
CA PRO A 139 -8.80 20.02 -9.42
C PRO A 139 -9.58 21.28 -9.80
N ALA A 140 -10.64 21.11 -10.59
CA ALA A 140 -11.56 22.18 -10.96
C ALA A 140 -12.17 22.88 -9.74
N ASP A 141 -12.46 24.17 -9.88
CA ASP A 141 -13.30 24.87 -8.91
C ASP A 141 -14.76 24.49 -9.05
N HIS A 142 -15.46 24.54 -7.92
CA HIS A 142 -16.90 24.39 -7.87
C HIS A 142 -17.53 25.72 -7.45
N GLY A 143 -18.85 25.83 -7.54
CA GLY A 143 -19.56 27.04 -7.18
C GLY A 143 -20.94 27.10 -7.80
N THR A 144 -21.41 28.31 -8.12
CA THR A 144 -22.72 28.53 -8.69
C THR A 144 -22.70 29.55 -9.83
N LEU A 145 -23.54 29.35 -10.83
CA LEU A 145 -23.96 30.38 -11.80
C LEU A 145 -25.40 30.76 -11.48
N SER A 146 -25.72 32.05 -11.49
CA SER A 146 -27.07 32.53 -11.16
C SER A 146 -27.54 33.64 -12.07
N MET A 147 -28.84 33.66 -12.36
CA MET A 147 -29.53 34.73 -13.10
C MET A 147 -30.96 34.83 -12.56
N GLU A 148 -31.35 36.02 -12.09
CA GLU A 148 -32.66 36.24 -11.46
C GLU A 148 -32.95 35.21 -10.35
N ASP A 149 -33.99 34.38 -10.51
CA ASP A 149 -34.38 33.34 -9.56
C ASP A 149 -33.73 31.96 -9.86
N TYR A 150 -32.93 31.85 -10.93
CA TYR A 150 -32.26 30.60 -11.32
C TYR A 150 -30.86 30.51 -10.71
N ILE A 151 -30.56 29.37 -10.08
CA ILE A 151 -29.23 29.05 -9.53
C ILE A 151 -28.84 27.65 -10.00
N ALA A 152 -27.70 27.56 -10.69
CA ALA A 152 -27.09 26.32 -11.13
C ALA A 152 -25.82 26.04 -10.34
N ASN A 153 -25.64 24.81 -9.82
CA ASN A 153 -24.38 24.44 -9.18
C ASN A 153 -23.39 23.97 -10.24
N VAL A 154 -22.21 24.58 -10.28
CA VAL A 154 -21.10 24.15 -11.13
C VAL A 154 -20.35 23.06 -10.39
N ALA A 155 -20.40 21.85 -10.92
CA ALA A 155 -19.82 20.65 -10.32
C ALA A 155 -18.45 20.29 -10.91
N ASP A 156 -18.18 20.67 -12.17
CA ASP A 156 -16.89 20.48 -12.82
C ASP A 156 -16.60 21.59 -13.84
N VAL A 157 -15.32 21.83 -14.12
CA VAL A 157 -14.88 22.85 -15.06
C VAL A 157 -13.67 22.34 -15.85
N GLN A 158 -13.80 22.33 -17.18
CA GLN A 158 -12.79 21.78 -18.08
C GLN A 158 -12.33 22.82 -19.10
N ASN A 159 -11.09 22.67 -19.59
CA ASN A 159 -10.51 23.55 -20.60
C ASN A 159 -10.38 22.80 -21.93
N MET A 160 -11.22 23.15 -22.91
CA MET A 160 -11.20 22.59 -24.25
C MET A 160 -10.51 23.59 -25.20
N ASN A 161 -9.19 23.46 -25.38
CA ASN A 161 -8.38 24.31 -26.27
C ASN A 161 -8.53 25.82 -26.04
N GLY A 162 -8.69 26.23 -24.77
CA GLY A 162 -8.82 27.63 -24.37
C GLY A 162 -10.27 28.13 -24.22
N VAL A 163 -11.25 27.29 -24.54
CA VAL A 163 -12.66 27.49 -24.17
C VAL A 163 -12.91 26.80 -22.83
N ILE A 164 -13.39 27.55 -21.84
CA ILE A 164 -13.71 26.99 -20.51
C ILE A 164 -15.17 26.54 -20.47
N VAL A 165 -15.37 25.26 -20.19
CA VAL A 165 -16.66 24.59 -20.13
C VAL A 165 -17.00 24.34 -18.67
N HIS A 166 -18.17 24.82 -18.24
CA HIS A 166 -18.66 24.67 -16.88
C HIS A 166 -19.79 23.64 -16.89
N GLU A 167 -19.59 22.50 -16.23
CA GLU A 167 -20.60 21.46 -16.10
C GLU A 167 -21.46 21.71 -14.86
N THR A 168 -22.77 21.81 -15.04
CA THR A 168 -23.75 22.07 -13.99
C THR A 168 -24.50 20.80 -13.58
N ASP A 169 -25.05 20.80 -12.37
CA ASP A 169 -25.84 19.69 -11.83
C ASP A 169 -27.18 19.47 -12.53
N SER A 170 -27.68 20.47 -13.26
CA SER A 170 -28.80 20.30 -14.20
C SER A 170 -28.78 21.34 -15.33
N ASP A 171 -29.63 21.14 -16.34
CA ASP A 171 -29.91 22.12 -17.40
C ASP A 171 -30.84 23.20 -16.82
N PHE A 172 -30.24 24.26 -16.29
CA PHE A 172 -30.99 25.45 -15.89
C PHE A 172 -31.15 26.34 -17.11
N GLY A 173 -32.35 26.90 -17.29
CA GLY A 173 -32.81 27.58 -18.52
C GLY A 173 -32.09 28.87 -18.95
N PHE A 174 -30.79 28.98 -18.69
CA PHE A 174 -29.88 29.94 -19.29
C PHE A 174 -29.93 29.83 -20.82
N LYS A 175 -29.79 30.97 -21.47
CA LYS A 175 -29.79 31.11 -22.93
C LYS A 175 -28.54 31.85 -23.37
N ILE A 176 -28.16 31.61 -24.61
CA ILE A 176 -27.11 32.37 -25.27
C ILE A 176 -27.42 33.88 -25.18
N GLY A 177 -26.47 34.66 -24.70
CA GLY A 177 -26.57 36.11 -24.50
C GLY A 177 -26.96 36.54 -23.10
N ASP A 178 -27.42 35.62 -22.23
CA ASP A 178 -27.76 35.92 -20.84
C ASP A 178 -26.54 36.42 -20.06
N THR A 179 -26.79 37.30 -19.09
CA THR A 179 -25.77 37.75 -18.14
C THR A 179 -25.95 37.02 -16.82
N VAL A 180 -24.94 36.23 -16.44
CA VAL A 180 -24.95 35.40 -15.23
C VAL A 180 -23.97 35.94 -14.20
N LYS A 181 -24.31 35.78 -12.93
CA LYS A 181 -23.42 36.00 -11.78
C LYS A 181 -22.81 34.66 -11.36
N GLY A 182 -21.50 34.54 -11.51
CA GLY A 182 -20.75 33.40 -11.06
C GLY A 182 -20.16 33.63 -9.68
N LYS A 183 -20.25 32.62 -8.81
CA LYS A 183 -19.67 32.60 -7.47
C LYS A 183 -18.94 31.29 -7.24
N ILE A 184 -17.63 31.35 -6.99
CA ILE A 184 -16.84 30.15 -6.69
C ILE A 184 -16.98 29.76 -5.21
N ASP A 185 -16.85 28.46 -4.91
CA ASP A 185 -16.64 27.99 -3.54
C ASP A 185 -15.23 28.42 -3.08
N TRP A 186 -15.20 29.52 -2.34
CA TRP A 186 -13.95 30.10 -1.84
C TRP A 186 -13.22 29.16 -0.88
N GLY A 187 -13.94 28.35 -0.11
CA GLY A 187 -13.33 27.38 0.82
C GLY A 187 -12.52 26.33 0.06
N ARG A 188 -13.08 25.79 -1.02
CA ARG A 188 -12.37 24.89 -1.94
C ARG A 188 -11.20 25.60 -2.62
N ARG A 189 -11.43 26.78 -3.22
CA ARG A 189 -10.41 27.56 -3.94
C ARG A 189 -9.19 27.84 -3.06
N ILE A 190 -9.41 28.36 -1.84
CA ILE A 190 -8.29 28.72 -0.96
C ILE A 190 -7.52 27.48 -0.51
N ALA A 191 -8.19 26.35 -0.29
CA ALA A 191 -7.52 25.08 -0.01
C ALA A 191 -6.60 24.67 -1.17
N HIS A 192 -7.08 24.75 -2.42
CA HIS A 192 -6.27 24.47 -3.60
C HIS A 192 -5.09 25.44 -3.72
N MET A 193 -5.30 26.75 -3.61
CA MET A 193 -4.24 27.76 -3.69
C MET A 193 -3.14 27.55 -2.64
N ARG A 194 -3.53 27.17 -1.41
CA ARG A 194 -2.59 26.84 -0.32
C ARG A 194 -1.77 25.61 -0.64
N HIS A 195 -2.41 24.50 -1.04
CA HIS A 195 -1.71 23.27 -1.40
C HIS A 195 -0.82 23.47 -2.62
N HIS A 196 -1.27 24.22 -3.63
CA HIS A 196 -0.48 24.50 -4.83
C HIS A 196 0.78 25.30 -4.50
N THR A 197 0.64 26.39 -3.75
CA THR A 197 1.81 27.19 -3.34
C THR A 197 2.72 26.40 -2.38
N ALA A 198 2.15 25.54 -1.54
CA ALA A 198 2.92 24.61 -0.71
C ALA A 198 3.69 23.58 -1.53
N THR A 199 3.17 23.10 -2.68
CA THR A 199 3.90 22.21 -3.59
C THR A 199 5.24 22.82 -4.00
N HIS A 200 5.26 24.09 -4.42
CA HIS A 200 6.49 24.80 -4.78
C HIS A 200 7.48 24.87 -3.61
N ILE A 201 6.99 25.21 -2.42
CA ILE A 201 7.83 25.29 -1.21
C ILE A 201 8.39 23.92 -0.80
N VAL A 202 7.57 22.86 -0.87
CA VAL A 202 8.00 21.50 -0.54
C VAL A 202 9.00 20.99 -1.57
N ASN A 203 8.80 21.27 -2.87
CA ASN A 203 9.75 20.93 -3.94
C ASN A 203 11.12 21.59 -3.70
N GLU A 204 11.14 22.90 -3.44
CA GLU A 204 12.38 23.64 -3.16
C GLU A 204 13.06 23.19 -1.85
N SER A 205 12.27 22.87 -0.83
CA SER A 205 12.78 22.32 0.42
C SER A 205 13.42 20.94 0.21
N ALA A 206 12.79 20.07 -0.60
CA ALA A 206 13.34 18.78 -0.98
C ALA A 206 14.62 18.92 -1.81
N LYS A 207 14.66 19.83 -2.80
CA LYS A 207 15.90 20.15 -3.55
C LYS A 207 17.03 20.62 -2.63
N THR A 208 16.71 21.40 -1.61
CA THR A 208 17.68 21.92 -0.64
C THR A 208 18.26 20.80 0.23
N VAL A 209 17.43 19.90 0.74
CA VAL A 209 17.85 18.81 1.66
C VAL A 209 18.50 17.65 0.88
N LEU A 210 17.83 17.18 -0.18
CA LEU A 210 18.21 15.96 -0.87
C LEU A 210 19.22 16.21 -2.00
N GLY A 211 19.20 17.40 -2.60
CA GLY A 211 20.15 17.82 -3.64
C GLY A 211 19.48 18.24 -4.96
N LYS A 212 20.30 18.78 -5.88
CA LYS A 212 19.85 19.39 -7.14
C LYS A 212 19.27 18.40 -8.17
N HIS A 213 19.42 17.09 -7.96
CA HIS A 213 18.85 16.06 -8.83
C HIS A 213 17.36 15.84 -8.62
N ILE A 214 16.75 16.49 -7.62
CA ILE A 214 15.31 16.46 -7.40
C ILE A 214 14.60 17.15 -8.57
N TRP A 215 13.72 16.41 -9.21
CA TRP A 215 12.87 16.84 -10.30
C TRP A 215 11.46 16.29 -10.10
N GLN A 216 10.45 17.14 -10.28
CA GLN A 216 9.06 16.73 -10.18
C GLN A 216 8.69 15.83 -11.36
N THR A 217 8.16 14.65 -11.06
CA THR A 217 7.60 13.71 -12.04
C THR A 217 6.07 13.68 -12.02
N GLY A 218 5.46 14.27 -10.99
CA GLY A 218 4.01 14.35 -10.87
C GLY A 218 3.58 15.13 -9.64
N ALA A 219 2.40 15.73 -9.70
CA ALA A 219 1.78 16.39 -8.55
C ALA A 219 0.25 16.29 -8.66
N GLN A 220 -0.43 16.02 -7.56
CA GLN A 220 -1.89 16.07 -7.48
C GLN A 220 -2.29 16.76 -6.18
N LYS A 221 -3.32 17.60 -6.23
CA LYS A 221 -3.83 18.33 -5.09
C LYS A 221 -5.28 17.91 -4.83
N SER A 222 -5.71 18.02 -3.59
CA SER A 222 -7.10 17.99 -3.16
C SER A 222 -7.31 19.08 -2.11
N THR A 223 -8.50 19.15 -1.52
CA THR A 223 -8.80 20.15 -0.49
C THR A 223 -8.18 19.81 0.87
N ASP A 224 -7.87 18.53 1.10
CA ASP A 224 -7.38 17.97 2.36
C ASP A 224 -5.89 17.54 2.31
N ARG A 225 -5.35 17.25 1.13
CA ARG A 225 -3.95 16.83 0.96
C ARG A 225 -3.43 17.15 -0.43
N ALA A 226 -2.13 16.96 -0.61
CA ALA A 226 -1.45 16.99 -1.89
C ALA A 226 -0.35 15.93 -1.90
N ARG A 227 0.01 15.49 -3.10
CA ARG A 227 1.16 14.62 -3.34
C ARG A 227 2.10 15.27 -4.34
N LEU A 228 3.38 15.06 -4.13
CA LEU A 228 4.47 15.49 -5.00
C LEU A 228 5.41 14.30 -5.21
N ASP A 229 5.59 13.93 -6.47
CA ASP A 229 6.45 12.83 -6.89
C ASP A 229 7.75 13.42 -7.41
N LEU A 230 8.87 12.95 -6.87
CA LEU A 230 10.19 13.51 -7.08
C LEU A 230 11.17 12.43 -7.51
N THR A 231 12.09 12.77 -8.42
CA THR A 231 13.23 11.92 -8.75
C THR A 231 14.16 11.81 -7.55
N HIS A 232 14.32 10.61 -7.00
CA HIS A 232 15.26 10.36 -5.92
C HIS A 232 15.75 8.90 -5.96
N TYR A 233 17.07 8.70 -5.83
CA TYR A 233 17.70 7.39 -6.05
C TYR A 233 17.63 6.44 -4.84
N LYS A 234 17.24 6.94 -3.67
CA LYS A 234 17.12 6.17 -2.43
C LYS A 234 15.82 6.53 -1.69
N ARG A 235 15.53 5.82 -0.60
CA ARG A 235 14.43 6.18 0.30
C ARG A 235 14.77 7.47 1.03
N ILE A 236 13.81 8.39 1.11
CA ILE A 236 13.91 9.57 1.98
C ILE A 236 13.87 9.08 3.43
N THR A 237 14.88 9.43 4.21
CA THR A 237 14.98 9.06 5.63
C THR A 237 14.05 9.91 6.49
N ASP A 238 13.71 9.43 7.70
CA ASP A 238 12.87 10.18 8.63
C ASP A 238 13.46 11.55 9.00
N ASP A 239 14.79 11.65 9.09
CA ASP A 239 15.47 12.90 9.44
C ASP A 239 15.45 13.90 8.27
N GLU A 240 15.73 13.44 7.04
CA GLU A 240 15.56 14.26 5.83
C GLU A 240 14.10 14.71 5.68
N PHE A 241 13.13 13.82 5.90
CA PHE A 241 11.70 14.12 5.84
C PHE A 241 11.30 15.20 6.85
N ARG A 242 11.79 15.12 8.09
CA ARG A 242 11.57 16.16 9.11
C ARG A 242 12.26 17.47 8.76
N GLU A 243 13.45 17.43 8.18
CA GLU A 243 14.16 18.63 7.75
C GLU A 243 13.43 19.35 6.61
N ILE A 244 12.89 18.61 5.64
CA ILE A 244 12.04 19.16 4.56
C ILE A 244 10.81 19.86 5.16
N GLU A 245 10.10 19.23 6.11
CA GLU A 245 8.95 19.85 6.78
C GLU A 245 9.33 21.16 7.48
N LEU A 246 10.46 21.17 8.18
CA LEU A 246 10.94 22.33 8.92
C LEU A 246 11.32 23.48 7.98
N LEU A 247 12.06 23.21 6.89
CA LEU A 247 12.43 24.22 5.90
C LEU A 247 11.20 24.79 5.19
N ALA A 248 10.24 23.94 4.84
CA ALA A 248 8.99 24.37 4.21
C ALA A 248 8.23 25.35 5.11
N ASN A 249 8.06 25.01 6.40
CA ASN A 249 7.40 25.90 7.35
C ASN A 249 8.22 27.18 7.63
N ARG A 250 9.55 27.14 7.60
CA ARG A 250 10.38 28.36 7.66
C ARG A 250 10.11 29.28 6.46
N ALA A 251 9.92 28.74 5.26
CA ALA A 251 9.56 29.54 4.08
C ALA A 251 8.16 30.17 4.21
N VAL A 252 7.19 29.44 4.77
CA VAL A 252 5.87 29.98 5.14
C VAL A 252 6.01 31.15 6.13
N MET A 253 6.77 30.96 7.22
CA MET A 253 6.96 31.98 8.26
C MET A 253 7.65 33.26 7.78
N LYS A 254 8.43 33.21 6.69
CA LYS A 254 9.01 34.40 6.06
C LYS A 254 7.98 35.30 5.39
N ASN A 255 6.77 34.79 5.10
CA ASN A 255 5.67 35.52 4.47
C ASN A 255 6.07 36.31 3.20
N GLN A 256 6.87 35.69 2.34
CA GLN A 256 7.38 36.33 1.12
C GLN A 256 6.25 36.50 0.09
N PRO A 257 6.23 37.59 -0.70
CA PRO A 257 5.32 37.74 -1.82
C PRO A 257 5.53 36.64 -2.88
N VAL A 258 4.42 36.16 -3.43
CA VAL A 258 4.39 35.29 -4.61
C VAL A 258 4.29 36.19 -5.84
N HIS A 259 5.28 36.09 -6.73
CA HIS A 259 5.34 36.91 -7.93
C HIS A 259 4.87 36.11 -9.13
N ILE A 260 4.05 36.74 -9.99
CA ILE A 260 3.50 36.15 -11.20
C ILE A 260 3.76 37.13 -12.33
N ASP A 261 4.44 36.67 -13.37
CA ASP A 261 4.78 37.46 -14.56
C ASP A 261 4.49 36.64 -15.82
N TRP A 262 4.21 37.31 -16.94
CA TRP A 262 4.19 36.71 -18.27
C TRP A 262 5.50 37.07 -18.98
N MET A 263 6.17 36.08 -19.54
CA MET A 263 7.45 36.28 -20.22
C MET A 263 7.51 35.47 -21.51
N ASP A 264 8.24 35.98 -22.51
CA ASP A 264 8.61 35.19 -23.68
C ASP A 264 9.44 33.99 -23.23
N ARG A 265 9.12 32.81 -23.78
CA ARG A 265 9.74 31.53 -23.41
C ARG A 265 11.27 31.57 -23.50
N VAL A 266 11.80 32.13 -24.58
CA VAL A 266 13.26 32.13 -24.83
C VAL A 266 13.96 33.03 -23.81
N GLU A 267 13.34 34.15 -23.44
CA GLU A 267 13.87 35.03 -22.40
C GLU A 267 13.81 34.38 -21.01
N ALA A 268 12.70 33.70 -20.70
CA ALA A 268 12.54 32.98 -19.44
C ALA A 268 13.57 31.85 -19.30
N GLU A 269 13.77 31.04 -20.34
CA GLU A 269 14.78 29.97 -20.37
C GLU A 269 16.19 30.52 -20.18
N LYS A 270 16.54 31.63 -20.83
CA LYS A 270 17.85 32.28 -20.64
C LYS A 270 18.05 32.77 -19.21
N LYS A 271 16.98 33.24 -18.56
CA LYS A 271 17.05 33.86 -17.23
C LYS A 271 17.05 32.84 -16.10
N TYR A 272 16.23 31.79 -16.20
CA TYR A 272 15.99 30.84 -15.11
C TYR A 272 16.44 29.42 -15.42
N GLY A 273 16.74 29.11 -16.68
CA GLY A 273 17.09 27.77 -17.15
C GLY A 273 15.88 26.83 -17.18
N PHE A 274 16.16 25.53 -17.35
CA PHE A 274 15.11 24.53 -17.53
C PHE A 274 14.35 24.14 -16.26
N VAL A 275 14.77 24.62 -15.08
CA VAL A 275 14.04 24.40 -13.82
C VAL A 275 12.59 24.91 -13.90
N LEU A 276 12.32 25.83 -14.83
CA LEU A 276 10.98 26.29 -15.18
C LEU A 276 9.99 25.16 -15.47
N TYR A 277 10.45 24.01 -15.96
CA TYR A 277 9.61 22.94 -16.49
C TYR A 277 9.44 21.74 -15.54
N GLN A 278 9.60 21.96 -14.23
CA GLN A 278 9.31 20.95 -13.20
C GLN A 278 7.85 20.47 -13.27
N GLY A 279 6.91 21.39 -13.49
CA GLY A 279 5.48 21.10 -13.67
C GLY A 279 5.07 20.64 -15.07
N GLY A 280 6.03 20.38 -15.96
CA GLY A 280 5.80 20.14 -17.38
C GLY A 280 6.08 21.36 -18.26
N VAL A 281 6.03 21.17 -19.58
CA VAL A 281 6.30 22.22 -20.57
C VAL A 281 4.97 22.85 -21.01
N PRO A 282 4.65 24.09 -20.62
CA PRO A 282 3.43 24.74 -21.10
C PRO A 282 3.53 24.99 -22.61
N PRO A 283 2.41 25.11 -23.36
CA PRO A 283 2.41 25.54 -24.75
C PRO A 283 2.54 27.07 -24.89
N GLY A 284 2.73 27.56 -26.12
CA GLY A 284 2.68 29.00 -26.44
C GLY A 284 4.04 29.73 -26.39
N LYS A 285 4.07 30.94 -26.95
CA LYS A 285 5.27 31.79 -26.98
C LYS A 285 5.51 32.48 -25.63
N ASP A 286 4.46 33.06 -25.06
CA ASP A 286 4.50 33.69 -23.73
C ASP A 286 4.04 32.68 -22.68
N ILE A 287 4.84 32.52 -21.62
CA ILE A 287 4.58 31.57 -20.54
C ILE A 287 4.39 32.30 -19.22
N ARG A 288 3.49 31.78 -18.39
CA ARG A 288 3.21 32.30 -17.06
C ARG A 288 4.26 31.78 -16.08
N ILE A 289 5.09 32.68 -15.60
CA ILE A 289 6.15 32.41 -14.63
C ILE A 289 5.67 32.72 -13.23
N LEU A 290 5.77 31.74 -12.35
CA LEU A 290 5.53 31.87 -10.92
C LEU A 290 6.86 31.86 -10.19
N ARG A 291 7.00 32.75 -9.20
CA ARG A 291 8.13 32.74 -8.27
C ARG A 291 7.65 32.72 -6.82
N VAL A 292 8.05 31.69 -6.09
CA VAL A 292 7.76 31.48 -4.66
C VAL A 292 9.08 31.36 -3.89
N GLY A 293 9.55 32.48 -3.34
CA GLY A 293 10.89 32.53 -2.74
C GLY A 293 11.98 32.27 -3.78
N ASN A 294 12.73 31.18 -3.63
CA ASN A 294 13.78 30.77 -4.57
C ASN A 294 13.26 29.88 -5.70
N ASP A 295 12.07 29.30 -5.55
CA ASP A 295 11.48 28.47 -6.58
C ASP A 295 10.93 29.33 -7.72
N VAL A 296 11.28 28.99 -8.96
CA VAL A 296 10.79 29.67 -10.17
C VAL A 296 10.36 28.59 -11.16
N GLU A 297 9.06 28.55 -11.45
CA GLU A 297 8.46 27.53 -12.29
C GLU A 297 7.44 28.15 -13.25
N ALA A 298 7.29 27.58 -14.44
CA ALA A 298 6.21 27.91 -15.34
C ALA A 298 4.94 27.18 -14.87
N CYS A 299 4.00 27.92 -14.27
CA CYS A 299 2.84 27.34 -13.61
C CYS A 299 1.55 28.06 -14.00
N GLY A 300 0.57 27.30 -14.46
CA GLY A 300 -0.78 27.76 -14.80
C GLY A 300 -1.77 27.70 -13.64
N GLY A 301 -1.34 27.42 -12.42
CA GLY A 301 -2.22 27.27 -11.25
C GLY A 301 -2.66 28.57 -10.59
N THR A 302 -3.62 28.44 -9.68
CA THR A 302 -3.97 29.52 -8.73
C THR A 302 -3.09 29.44 -7.49
N HIS A 303 -2.60 30.59 -7.00
CA HIS A 303 -1.67 30.67 -5.87
C HIS A 303 -2.10 31.74 -4.87
N VAL A 304 -1.73 31.54 -3.60
CA VAL A 304 -1.87 32.61 -2.60
C VAL A 304 -0.89 33.74 -2.89
N SER A 305 -1.21 34.97 -2.47
CA SER A 305 -0.36 36.14 -2.75
C SER A 305 0.95 36.14 -1.96
N ASN A 306 1.00 35.45 -0.82
CA ASN A 306 2.15 35.41 0.07
C ASN A 306 2.29 34.03 0.70
N THR A 307 3.53 33.61 0.98
CA THR A 307 3.79 32.28 1.57
C THR A 307 3.15 32.11 2.95
N GLY A 308 2.94 33.18 3.72
CA GLY A 308 2.29 33.09 5.03
C GLY A 308 0.81 32.73 4.96
N LEU A 309 0.13 32.98 3.84
CA LEU A 309 -1.29 32.63 3.64
C LEU A 309 -1.51 31.12 3.41
N ILE A 310 -0.42 30.37 3.19
CA ILE A 310 -0.45 28.91 3.15
C ILE A 310 -0.92 28.34 4.49
N GLY A 311 -0.47 28.94 5.60
CA GLY A 311 -0.58 28.34 6.94
C GLY A 311 0.41 27.19 7.12
N PRO A 312 0.27 26.38 8.18
CA PRO A 312 1.22 25.29 8.45
C PRO A 312 1.21 24.27 7.30
N ILE A 313 2.37 23.70 7.01
CA ILE A 313 2.53 22.55 6.11
C ILE A 313 2.84 21.33 6.97
N LYS A 314 2.07 20.26 6.81
CA LYS A 314 2.32 18.98 7.50
C LYS A 314 2.64 17.92 6.48
N LEU A 315 3.84 17.36 6.50
CA LEU A 315 4.13 16.17 5.73
C LEU A 315 3.49 14.96 6.42
N ILE A 316 2.82 14.12 5.63
CA ILE A 316 2.02 12.99 6.09
C ILE A 316 2.83 11.70 6.03
N LYS A 317 3.38 11.39 4.85
CA LYS A 317 4.20 10.20 4.62
C LYS A 317 5.11 10.38 3.40
N THR A 318 6.11 9.53 3.31
CA THR A 318 6.90 9.31 2.09
C THR A 318 6.84 7.84 1.67
N GLU A 319 6.67 7.59 0.37
CA GLU A 319 6.62 6.25 -0.20
C GLU A 319 7.33 6.18 -1.55
N ARG A 320 7.80 4.99 -1.92
CA ARG A 320 8.49 4.74 -3.19
C ARG A 320 7.42 4.30 -4.16
N ILE A 321 7.26 5.05 -5.24
CA ILE A 321 6.33 4.68 -6.30
C ILE A 321 6.98 3.66 -7.22
N GLN A 322 8.23 3.95 -7.60
CA GLN A 322 9.09 3.08 -8.39
C GLN A 322 10.55 3.44 -8.10
N ASP A 323 11.47 2.63 -8.59
CA ASP A 323 12.88 2.96 -8.48
C ASP A 323 13.19 4.31 -9.14
N GLY A 324 13.90 5.16 -8.40
CA GLY A 324 14.19 6.53 -8.84
C GLY A 324 13.08 7.54 -8.57
N VAL A 325 11.90 7.15 -8.05
CA VAL A 325 10.79 8.07 -7.77
C VAL A 325 10.21 7.86 -6.35
N GLU A 326 10.32 8.91 -5.53
CA GLU A 326 9.72 8.97 -4.19
C GLU A 326 8.59 10.00 -4.16
N ARG A 327 7.48 9.63 -3.52
CA ARG A 327 6.33 10.49 -3.28
C ARG A 327 6.41 11.08 -1.88
N ILE A 328 6.13 12.37 -1.78
CA ILE A 328 5.84 13.07 -0.53
C ILE A 328 4.36 13.44 -0.52
N GLU A 329 3.61 12.95 0.46
CA GLU A 329 2.25 13.42 0.74
C GLU A 329 2.27 14.45 1.86
N PHE A 330 1.50 15.53 1.70
CA PHE A 330 1.43 16.62 2.66
C PHE A 330 0.08 17.34 2.65
N SER A 331 -0.23 18.08 3.71
CA SER A 331 -1.38 18.98 3.80
C SER A 331 -0.92 20.39 4.11
N ALA A 332 -1.72 21.39 3.72
CA ALA A 332 -1.45 22.80 3.98
C ALA A 332 -2.67 23.51 4.60
N GLY A 333 -2.41 24.51 5.44
CA GLY A 333 -3.43 25.36 6.04
C GLY A 333 -4.34 24.62 7.01
N GLU A 334 -5.65 24.81 6.88
CA GLU A 334 -6.65 24.15 7.76
C GLU A 334 -6.54 22.62 7.70
N ALA A 335 -6.28 22.07 6.51
CA ALA A 335 -6.11 20.63 6.34
C ALA A 335 -4.90 20.09 7.13
N ALA A 336 -3.80 20.85 7.19
CA ALA A 336 -2.65 20.50 8.01
C ALA A 336 -2.99 20.52 9.52
N VAL A 337 -3.76 21.51 9.97
CA VAL A 337 -4.22 21.59 11.37
C VAL A 337 -5.10 20.38 11.72
N LYS A 338 -6.08 20.04 10.88
CA LYS A 338 -6.91 18.84 11.06
C LYS A 338 -6.05 17.58 11.16
N ARG A 339 -5.04 17.45 10.29
CA ARG A 339 -4.12 16.31 10.31
C ARG A 339 -3.28 16.22 11.60
N MET A 340 -2.85 17.36 12.14
CA MET A 340 -2.17 17.40 13.44
C MET A 340 -3.10 16.95 14.57
N GLN A 341 -4.32 17.46 14.60
CA GLN A 341 -5.34 17.11 15.61
C GLN A 341 -5.70 15.62 15.56
N GLU A 342 -5.91 15.04 14.37
CA GLU A 342 -6.14 13.59 14.20
C GLU A 342 -4.99 12.76 14.77
N ARG A 343 -3.75 13.18 14.55
CA ARG A 343 -2.56 12.47 15.07
C ARG A 343 -2.48 12.56 16.59
N ASP A 344 -2.76 13.73 17.15
CA ASP A 344 -2.79 13.93 18.60
C ASP A 344 -3.92 13.10 19.24
N GLU A 345 -5.09 12.99 18.59
CA GLU A 345 -6.18 12.13 19.05
C GLU A 345 -5.79 10.65 19.05
N LEU A 346 -5.11 10.16 18.01
CA LEU A 346 -4.60 8.79 17.97
C LEU A 346 -3.57 8.52 19.07
N LEU A 347 -2.67 9.47 19.32
CA LEU A 347 -1.65 9.37 20.37
C LEU A 347 -2.30 9.33 21.76
N ASN A 348 -3.26 10.22 22.02
CA ASN A 348 -3.98 10.30 23.29
C ASN A 348 -4.82 9.04 23.54
N LYS A 349 -5.60 8.59 22.55
CA LYS A 349 -6.38 7.33 22.67
C LYS A 349 -5.48 6.12 22.97
N SER A 350 -4.32 6.06 22.33
CA SER A 350 -3.36 4.96 22.55
C SER A 350 -2.74 5.01 23.95
N SER A 351 -2.46 6.22 24.44
CA SER A 351 -1.91 6.47 25.78
C SER A 351 -2.94 6.15 26.88
N ASP A 352 -4.19 6.57 26.68
CA ASP A 352 -5.31 6.29 27.58
C ASP A 352 -5.60 4.80 27.71
N ALA A 353 -5.50 4.04 26.62
CA ALA A 353 -5.68 2.59 26.63
C ALA A 353 -4.70 1.88 27.59
N LEU A 354 -3.49 2.41 27.73
CA LEU A 354 -2.46 1.90 28.65
C LEU A 354 -2.36 2.69 29.96
N ARG A 355 -3.17 3.75 30.12
CA ARG A 355 -3.19 4.67 31.27
C ARG A 355 -1.81 5.28 31.58
N VAL A 356 -1.10 5.69 30.53
CA VAL A 356 0.19 6.38 30.63
C VAL A 356 0.14 7.71 29.89
N SER A 357 1.08 8.60 30.13
CA SER A 357 1.20 9.82 29.33
C SER A 357 1.82 9.51 27.95
N PRO A 358 1.56 10.34 26.93
CA PRO A 358 2.13 10.14 25.58
C PRO A 358 3.65 10.00 25.53
N GLU A 359 4.38 10.68 26.41
CA GLU A 359 5.84 10.63 26.48
C GLU A 359 6.36 9.26 26.94
N HIS A 360 5.58 8.55 27.76
CA HIS A 360 5.91 7.22 28.29
C HIS A 360 5.27 6.09 27.48
N LEU A 361 4.47 6.40 26.46
CA LEU A 361 3.80 5.40 25.64
C LEU A 361 4.78 4.41 24.97
N PRO A 362 5.86 4.85 24.29
CA PRO A 362 6.77 3.92 23.62
C PRO A 362 7.43 2.91 24.57
N ASP A 363 7.95 3.38 25.70
CA ASP A 363 8.60 2.52 26.70
C ASP A 363 7.60 1.55 27.34
N THR A 364 6.38 2.02 27.61
CA THR A 364 5.30 1.20 28.19
C THR A 364 4.85 0.11 27.21
N VAL A 365 4.71 0.45 25.93
CA VAL A 365 4.36 -0.52 24.87
C VAL A 365 5.45 -1.59 24.76
N ASN A 366 6.72 -1.20 24.73
CA ASN A 366 7.83 -2.15 24.66
C ASN A 366 7.86 -3.08 25.88
N ARG A 367 7.74 -2.52 27.09
CA ARG A 367 7.68 -3.29 28.34
C ARG A 367 6.52 -4.28 28.33
N PHE A 368 5.30 -3.86 28.00
CA PHE A 368 4.15 -4.77 27.95
C PHE A 368 4.27 -5.80 26.83
N PHE A 369 4.88 -5.46 25.70
CA PHE A 369 5.11 -6.41 24.62
C PHE A 369 6.11 -7.50 25.03
N ASP A 370 7.16 -7.14 25.77
CA ASP A 370 8.13 -8.11 26.29
C ASP A 370 7.52 -8.96 27.41
N GLU A 371 6.81 -8.36 28.36
CA GLU A 371 6.04 -9.09 29.39
C GLU A 371 5.03 -10.07 28.76
N TRP A 372 4.34 -9.65 27.70
CA TRP A 372 3.40 -10.51 26.98
C TRP A 372 4.10 -11.73 26.34
N LYS A 373 5.29 -11.55 25.76
CA LYS A 373 6.09 -12.68 25.24
C LYS A 373 6.54 -13.61 26.37
N GLU A 374 6.95 -13.05 27.50
CA GLU A 374 7.37 -13.82 28.68
C GLU A 374 6.21 -14.63 29.26
N PHE A 375 5.03 -14.01 29.47
CA PHE A 375 3.84 -14.72 29.92
C PHE A 375 3.40 -15.79 28.94
N LYS A 376 3.52 -15.55 27.63
CA LYS A 376 3.24 -16.58 26.63
C LYS A 376 4.20 -17.77 26.76
N LYS A 377 5.51 -17.52 26.93
CA LYS A 377 6.52 -18.57 27.12
C LYS A 377 6.28 -19.34 28.42
N GLU A 378 5.96 -18.64 29.50
CA GLU A 378 5.70 -19.22 30.81
C GLU A 378 4.41 -20.06 30.80
N ASN A 379 3.37 -19.60 30.12
CA ASN A 379 2.14 -20.37 29.93
C ASN A 379 2.41 -21.69 29.19
N GLU A 380 3.24 -21.67 28.14
CA GLU A 380 3.65 -22.89 27.43
C GLU A 380 4.47 -23.84 28.32
N ARG A 381 5.35 -23.31 29.18
CA ARG A 381 6.11 -24.09 30.17
C ARG A 381 5.18 -24.73 31.19
N LEU A 382 4.27 -23.96 31.78
CA LEU A 382 3.30 -24.45 32.78
C LEU A 382 2.36 -25.50 32.17
N LYS A 383 1.90 -25.32 30.93
CA LYS A 383 1.14 -26.35 30.20
C LYS A 383 1.93 -27.65 30.04
N ALA A 384 3.22 -27.58 29.75
CA ALA A 384 4.09 -28.76 29.65
C ALA A 384 4.26 -29.45 31.01
N GLU A 385 4.52 -28.70 32.08
CA GLU A 385 4.65 -29.26 33.44
C GLU A 385 3.34 -29.87 33.94
N LEU A 386 2.20 -29.24 33.65
CA LEU A 386 0.88 -29.79 33.97
C LEU A 386 0.65 -31.11 33.22
N ALA A 387 1.05 -31.19 31.94
CA ALA A 387 0.97 -32.42 31.16
C ALA A 387 1.82 -33.53 31.80
N GLU A 388 3.07 -33.26 32.16
CA GLU A 388 3.95 -34.22 32.83
C GLU A 388 3.40 -34.68 34.19
N ALA A 389 2.86 -33.77 34.99
CA ALA A 389 2.23 -34.09 36.27
C ALA A 389 1.00 -34.99 36.10
N ARG A 390 0.16 -34.70 35.08
CA ARG A 390 -0.96 -35.55 34.69
C ARG A 390 -0.49 -36.94 34.26
N VAL A 391 0.60 -37.03 33.49
CA VAL A 391 1.19 -38.31 33.08
C VAL A 391 1.54 -39.17 34.31
N LYS A 392 2.28 -38.61 35.27
CA LYS A 392 2.70 -39.33 36.48
C LYS A 392 1.51 -39.79 37.32
N GLY A 393 0.48 -38.97 37.46
CA GLY A 393 -0.73 -39.31 38.22
C GLY A 393 -1.61 -40.38 37.56
N MET A 394 -1.58 -40.47 36.22
CA MET A 394 -2.44 -41.37 35.45
C MET A 394 -1.78 -42.71 35.12
N MET A 395 -0.45 -42.85 35.19
CA MET A 395 0.23 -44.14 34.96
C MET A 395 -0.24 -45.26 35.90
N GLY A 396 -0.70 -44.92 37.11
CA GLY A 396 -1.26 -45.88 38.06
C GLY A 396 -2.62 -46.47 37.64
N ASP A 397 -3.33 -45.80 36.73
CA ASP A 397 -4.67 -46.19 36.27
C ASP A 397 -4.64 -46.96 34.94
N ALA A 398 -3.45 -47.20 34.38
CA ALA A 398 -3.31 -47.89 33.09
C ALA A 398 -3.68 -49.37 33.21
N VAL A 399 -4.44 -49.86 32.22
CA VAL A 399 -4.85 -51.27 32.14
C VAL A 399 -3.80 -52.06 31.34
N ASP A 400 -3.35 -53.20 31.85
CA ASP A 400 -2.48 -54.10 31.09
C ASP A 400 -3.31 -54.92 30.09
N ILE A 401 -2.94 -54.82 28.81
CA ILE A 401 -3.51 -55.60 27.71
C ILE A 401 -2.35 -56.25 26.95
N ASN A 402 -2.11 -57.54 27.23
CA ASN A 402 -1.05 -58.35 26.61
C ASN A 402 0.36 -57.71 26.72
N GLY A 403 0.66 -57.10 27.87
CA GLY A 403 1.95 -56.44 28.11
C GLY A 403 2.08 -55.05 27.45
N LEU A 404 0.98 -54.46 26.99
CA LEU A 404 0.84 -53.04 26.70
C LEU A 404 0.07 -52.34 27.83
N LYS A 405 0.53 -51.16 28.23
CA LYS A 405 -0.18 -50.31 29.20
C LYS A 405 -1.10 -49.35 28.46
N VAL A 406 -2.40 -49.59 28.56
CA VAL A 406 -3.42 -48.76 27.89
C VAL A 406 -4.01 -47.78 28.88
N LEU A 407 -3.80 -46.48 28.62
CA LEU A 407 -4.42 -45.41 29.37
C LEU A 407 -5.57 -44.83 28.57
N SER A 408 -6.79 -44.92 29.11
CA SER A 408 -7.98 -44.31 28.51
C SER A 408 -8.63 -43.36 29.51
N LYS A 409 -8.62 -42.06 29.23
CA LYS A 409 -9.09 -41.07 30.21
C LYS A 409 -9.65 -39.81 29.58
N LYS A 410 -10.72 -39.30 30.18
CA LYS A 410 -11.23 -37.95 29.94
C LYS A 410 -10.38 -36.94 30.72
N ILE A 411 -9.88 -35.93 30.01
CA ILE A 411 -9.17 -34.78 30.57
C ILE A 411 -10.07 -33.56 30.39
N SER A 412 -10.75 -33.15 31.47
CA SER A 412 -11.66 -32.02 31.44
C SER A 412 -10.94 -30.72 31.07
N HIS A 413 -11.57 -29.92 30.22
CA HIS A 413 -11.11 -28.58 29.81
C HIS A 413 -9.73 -28.53 29.12
N ALA A 414 -9.22 -29.64 28.58
CA ALA A 414 -7.99 -29.64 27.80
C ALA A 414 -8.26 -29.26 26.33
N ASP A 415 -7.44 -28.39 25.76
CA ASP A 415 -7.46 -28.13 24.31
C ASP A 415 -6.76 -29.28 23.53
N VAL A 416 -6.89 -29.29 22.20
CA VAL A 416 -6.32 -30.36 21.35
C VAL A 416 -4.80 -30.40 21.46
N GLU A 417 -4.13 -29.25 21.56
CA GLU A 417 -2.67 -29.18 21.66
C GLU A 417 -2.18 -29.77 22.98
N GLU A 418 -2.88 -29.51 24.08
CA GLU A 418 -2.61 -30.12 25.38
C GLU A 418 -2.80 -31.64 25.32
N LEU A 419 -3.89 -32.13 24.73
CA LEU A 419 -4.11 -33.58 24.55
C LEU A 419 -3.00 -34.23 23.71
N ILE A 420 -2.54 -33.57 22.65
CA ILE A 420 -1.41 -34.04 21.83
C ILE A 420 -0.14 -34.11 22.67
N LYS A 421 0.18 -33.07 23.45
CA LYS A 421 1.37 -33.06 24.32
C LYS A 421 1.32 -34.19 25.34
N VAL A 422 0.21 -34.37 26.04
CA VAL A 422 0.03 -35.45 27.02
C VAL A 422 0.14 -36.83 26.36
N ALA A 423 -0.57 -37.05 25.25
CA ALA A 423 -0.55 -38.34 24.54
C ALA A 423 0.85 -38.67 24.00
N THR A 424 1.56 -37.67 23.46
CA THR A 424 2.93 -37.83 22.94
C THR A 424 3.90 -38.18 24.06
N GLU A 425 3.75 -37.58 25.25
CA GLU A 425 4.59 -37.89 26.41
C GLU A 425 4.41 -39.35 26.84
N PHE A 426 3.16 -39.83 26.90
CA PHE A 426 2.88 -41.24 27.18
C PHE A 426 3.50 -42.18 26.13
N SER A 427 3.35 -41.86 24.85
CA SER A 427 3.82 -42.71 23.74
C SER A 427 5.35 -42.75 23.60
N LYS A 428 6.12 -41.95 24.36
CA LYS A 428 7.57 -42.13 24.47
C LYS A 428 7.95 -43.49 25.09
N ASN A 429 7.07 -44.07 25.90
CA ASN A 429 7.22 -45.44 26.38
C ASN A 429 6.66 -46.39 25.31
N ASP A 430 7.51 -47.30 24.83
CA ASP A 430 7.20 -48.13 23.67
C ASP A 430 5.97 -49.04 23.85
N ASP A 431 5.69 -49.44 25.09
CA ASP A 431 4.59 -50.33 25.49
C ASP A 431 3.30 -49.59 25.88
N VAL A 432 3.24 -48.26 25.73
CA VAL A 432 2.08 -47.47 26.15
C VAL A 432 1.18 -47.09 24.96
N VAL A 433 -0.13 -47.15 25.19
CA VAL A 433 -1.15 -46.54 24.32
C VAL A 433 -1.96 -45.54 25.13
N ALA A 434 -1.93 -44.26 24.74
CA ALA A 434 -2.72 -43.20 25.36
C ALA A 434 -3.93 -42.86 24.50
N ILE A 435 -5.13 -42.94 25.09
CA ILE A 435 -6.42 -42.63 24.50
C ILE A 435 -7.04 -41.54 25.36
N LEU A 436 -7.03 -40.31 24.86
CA LEU A 436 -7.44 -39.14 25.63
C LEU A 436 -8.62 -38.42 24.96
N ALA A 437 -9.56 -37.96 25.77
CA ALA A 437 -10.69 -37.16 25.30
C ALA A 437 -10.90 -35.90 26.16
N SER A 438 -11.42 -34.84 25.56
CA SER A 438 -11.81 -33.59 26.25
C SER A 438 -13.16 -33.09 25.73
N ASP A 439 -13.87 -32.34 26.58
CA ASP A 439 -15.17 -31.71 26.30
C ASP A 439 -15.08 -30.18 26.04
N LEU A 440 -13.87 -29.64 25.91
CA LEU A 440 -13.68 -28.21 25.65
C LEU A 440 -14.08 -27.81 24.22
N GLY A 441 -15.19 -27.06 24.10
CA GLY A 441 -15.67 -26.55 22.81
C GLY A 441 -16.11 -27.66 21.85
N GLY A 442 -16.72 -28.72 22.39
CA GLY A 442 -17.02 -29.97 21.70
C GLY A 442 -16.09 -31.11 22.12
N VAL A 443 -16.27 -32.30 21.55
CA VAL A 443 -15.42 -33.45 21.87
C VAL A 443 -14.14 -33.39 21.07
N LYS A 444 -13.01 -33.48 21.75
CA LYS A 444 -11.68 -33.64 21.16
C LYS A 444 -11.10 -34.98 21.57
N ILE A 445 -10.54 -35.73 20.63
CA ILE A 445 -9.96 -37.06 20.88
C ILE A 445 -8.54 -37.07 20.33
N VAL A 446 -7.60 -37.58 21.11
CA VAL A 446 -6.23 -37.86 20.67
C VAL A 446 -5.86 -39.27 21.09
N VAL A 447 -5.27 -40.02 20.17
CA VAL A 447 -4.67 -41.32 20.46
C VAL A 447 -3.22 -41.30 20.02
N ALA A 448 -2.33 -41.76 20.90
CA ALA A 448 -0.92 -41.97 20.59
C ALA A 448 -0.46 -43.34 21.08
N ALA A 449 0.39 -44.00 20.29
CA ALA A 449 0.87 -45.35 20.56
C ALA A 449 2.40 -45.41 20.48
N GLY A 450 3.04 -46.02 21.48
CA GLY A 450 4.47 -46.27 21.50
C GLY A 450 4.92 -47.25 20.40
N ALA A 451 6.24 -47.34 20.16
CA ALA A 451 6.76 -48.07 19.00
C ALA A 451 6.47 -49.60 19.07
N ARG A 452 6.45 -50.20 20.27
CA ARG A 452 6.10 -51.62 20.44
C ARG A 452 4.59 -51.82 20.25
N ALA A 453 3.74 -50.94 20.80
CA ALA A 453 2.30 -50.99 20.56
C ALA A 453 1.96 -50.92 19.05
N GLN A 454 2.63 -50.04 18.30
CA GLN A 454 2.47 -49.96 16.84
C GLN A 454 2.88 -51.26 16.12
N LYS A 455 3.99 -51.89 16.52
CA LYS A 455 4.42 -53.19 15.96
C LYS A 455 3.42 -54.31 16.27
N MET A 456 2.76 -54.24 17.42
CA MET A 456 1.70 -55.16 17.85
C MET A 456 0.34 -54.87 17.18
N GLY A 457 0.29 -54.02 16.15
CA GLY A 457 -0.90 -53.80 15.32
C GLY A 457 -1.77 -52.61 15.73
N VAL A 458 -1.42 -51.88 16.80
CA VAL A 458 -2.18 -50.70 17.23
C VAL A 458 -2.04 -49.56 16.21
N ASN A 459 -3.18 -49.09 15.68
CA ASN A 459 -3.24 -47.98 14.73
C ASN A 459 -4.08 -46.83 15.29
N SER A 460 -3.41 -45.77 15.77
CA SER A 460 -4.05 -44.59 16.37
C SER A 460 -5.07 -43.94 15.43
N GLY A 461 -4.77 -43.87 14.12
CA GLY A 461 -5.67 -43.28 13.12
C GLY A 461 -6.98 -44.03 12.94
N ALA A 462 -6.95 -45.36 13.02
CA ALA A 462 -8.15 -46.19 12.95
C ALA A 462 -8.99 -46.05 14.23
N ILE A 463 -8.35 -46.07 15.40
CA ILE A 463 -9.00 -45.94 16.71
C ILE A 463 -9.74 -44.60 16.80
N VAL A 464 -9.04 -43.50 16.51
CA VAL A 464 -9.62 -42.15 16.54
C VAL A 464 -10.83 -42.03 15.64
N ARG A 465 -10.81 -42.65 14.45
CA ARG A 465 -11.93 -42.56 13.49
C ARG A 465 -13.19 -43.22 14.06
N GLU A 466 -13.07 -44.38 14.67
CA GLU A 466 -14.22 -45.07 15.28
C GLU A 466 -14.72 -44.34 16.53
N MET A 467 -13.81 -43.87 17.39
CA MET A 467 -14.19 -43.04 18.55
C MET A 467 -14.92 -41.76 18.12
N SER A 468 -14.42 -41.08 17.09
CA SER A 468 -14.99 -39.82 16.61
C SER A 468 -16.40 -40.01 16.03
N LYS A 469 -16.69 -41.15 15.39
CA LYS A 469 -18.04 -41.46 14.89
C LYS A 469 -19.07 -41.54 16.03
N LEU A 470 -18.68 -42.13 17.17
CA LEU A 470 -19.58 -42.26 18.33
C LEU A 470 -19.96 -40.90 18.90
N VAL A 471 -19.03 -39.96 18.94
CA VAL A 471 -19.29 -38.58 19.39
C VAL A 471 -19.80 -37.65 18.28
N GLY A 472 -20.23 -38.20 17.14
CA GLY A 472 -20.87 -37.44 16.06
C GLY A 472 -19.93 -36.62 15.18
N GLY A 473 -18.68 -37.05 15.00
CA GLY A 473 -17.71 -36.37 14.14
C GLY A 473 -16.73 -37.32 13.44
N GLY A 474 -15.52 -36.82 13.18
CA GLY A 474 -14.51 -37.51 12.37
C GLY A 474 -13.09 -37.21 12.84
N GLY A 475 -12.14 -38.04 12.39
CA GLY A 475 -10.74 -37.91 12.76
C GLY A 475 -9.81 -38.78 11.92
N GLY A 476 -8.51 -38.55 12.09
CA GLY A 476 -7.46 -39.24 11.35
C GLY A 476 -6.06 -38.89 11.82
N GLY A 477 -5.08 -39.61 11.29
CA GLY A 477 -3.67 -39.42 11.64
C GLY A 477 -2.82 -40.61 11.24
N LYS A 478 -1.57 -40.61 11.69
CA LYS A 478 -0.61 -41.70 11.45
C LYS A 478 -0.82 -42.81 12.49
N PRO A 479 -0.29 -44.03 12.28
CA PRO A 479 -0.41 -45.11 13.25
C PRO A 479 0.10 -44.76 14.66
N GLY A 480 1.15 -43.95 14.76
CA GLY A 480 1.72 -43.53 16.04
C GLY A 480 1.00 -42.38 16.76
N ILE A 481 0.28 -41.52 16.03
CA ILE A 481 -0.52 -40.44 16.64
C ILE A 481 -1.63 -39.97 15.70
N ALA A 482 -2.82 -39.77 16.25
CA ALA A 482 -3.97 -39.29 15.52
C ALA A 482 -4.88 -38.40 16.37
N GLN A 483 -5.67 -37.58 15.69
CA GLN A 483 -6.58 -36.63 16.32
C GLN A 483 -7.96 -36.63 15.64
N GLY A 484 -8.98 -36.36 16.42
CA GLY A 484 -10.36 -36.33 15.96
C GLY A 484 -11.27 -35.65 16.96
N GLY A 485 -12.57 -35.84 16.79
CA GLY A 485 -13.55 -35.24 17.66
C GLY A 485 -14.96 -35.29 17.10
N GLY A 486 -15.88 -34.63 17.80
CA GLY A 486 -17.29 -34.52 17.45
C GLY A 486 -18.01 -33.53 18.34
N THR A 487 -19.33 -33.55 18.32
CA THR A 487 -20.18 -32.56 19.01
C THR A 487 -20.85 -33.13 20.26
N ASP A 488 -20.99 -34.46 20.37
CA ASP A 488 -21.74 -35.09 21.46
C ASP A 488 -20.83 -35.51 22.63
N ALA A 489 -20.71 -34.63 23.62
CA ALA A 489 -19.93 -34.86 24.82
C ALA A 489 -20.51 -35.93 25.76
N SER A 490 -21.79 -36.30 25.60
CA SER A 490 -22.43 -37.33 26.45
C SER A 490 -21.95 -38.75 26.16
N ARG A 491 -21.29 -38.95 25.02
CA ARG A 491 -20.78 -40.25 24.54
C ARG A 491 -19.26 -40.38 24.65
N ILE A 492 -18.60 -39.51 25.41
CA ILE A 492 -17.14 -39.56 25.60
C ILE A 492 -16.73 -40.88 26.25
N GLU A 493 -17.42 -41.30 27.31
CA GLU A 493 -17.13 -42.53 28.03
C GLU A 493 -17.27 -43.76 27.11
N GLU A 494 -18.33 -43.82 26.31
CA GLU A 494 -18.54 -44.88 25.30
C GLU A 494 -17.42 -44.88 24.24
N ALA A 495 -16.99 -43.70 23.78
CA ALA A 495 -15.90 -43.58 22.84
C ALA A 495 -14.57 -44.05 23.44
N LEU A 496 -14.29 -43.71 24.70
CA LEU A 496 -13.08 -44.15 25.42
C LEU A 496 -13.06 -45.67 25.62
N GLU A 497 -14.19 -46.29 25.96
CA GLU A 497 -14.32 -47.75 26.06
C GLU A 497 -14.09 -48.44 24.71
N ARG A 498 -14.70 -47.89 23.64
CA ARG A 498 -14.49 -48.41 22.28
C ARG A 498 -13.03 -48.35 21.86
N GLY A 499 -12.32 -47.27 22.22
CA GLY A 499 -10.90 -47.15 21.95
C GLY A 499 -10.07 -48.26 22.61
N VAL A 500 -10.36 -48.58 23.88
CA VAL A 500 -9.69 -49.67 24.61
C VAL A 500 -9.99 -51.03 24.00
N GLU A 501 -11.24 -51.28 23.61
CA GLU A 501 -11.65 -52.52 22.95
C GLU A 501 -10.88 -52.73 21.64
N MET A 502 -10.73 -51.69 20.82
CA MET A 502 -9.98 -51.77 19.57
C MET A 502 -8.49 -52.08 19.79
N VAL A 503 -7.87 -51.57 20.87
CA VAL A 503 -6.51 -51.96 21.24
C VAL A 503 -6.44 -53.44 21.60
N ARG A 504 -7.42 -53.96 22.35
CA ARG A 504 -7.49 -55.39 22.71
C ARG A 504 -7.63 -56.28 21.47
N THR A 505 -8.50 -55.92 20.52
CA THR A 505 -8.66 -56.67 19.25
C THR A 505 -7.37 -56.67 18.43
N ALA A 506 -6.76 -55.50 18.24
CA ALA A 506 -5.55 -55.36 17.42
C ALA A 506 -4.38 -56.25 17.91
N VAL A 507 -4.32 -56.50 19.21
CA VAL A 507 -3.24 -57.25 19.87
C VAL A 507 -3.55 -58.74 20.02
N LEU A 508 -4.80 -59.17 19.83
CA LEU A 508 -5.22 -60.58 19.85
C LEU A 508 -5.24 -61.23 18.45
N GLU A 509 -5.23 -60.43 17.40
CA GLU A 509 -5.23 -60.88 15.99
C GLU A 509 -3.80 -61.12 15.43
N GLN A 510 -2.76 -61.01 16.27
CA GLN A 510 -1.37 -61.43 16.00
C GLN A 510 -1.00 -62.63 16.87
#